data_AF-A0A383TG86-F1
#
_entry.id   AF-A0A383TG86-F1
#
_cell.length_a   1.000
_cell.length_b   1.000
_cell.length_c   1.000
_cell.angle_alpha   90.00
_cell.angle_beta   90.00
_cell.angle_gamma   90.00
#
_symmetry.space_group_name_H-M   'P 1'
#
loop_
_entity.id
_entity.type
_entity.pdbx_description
1 polymer ?
#
loop_
_entity_poly.entity_id
_entity_poly.type
_entity_poly.pdbx_seq_one_letter_code
_entity_poly.pdbx_strand_id
1 'polypeptide(L)'
;MAKKRLFDEQGNEVKWAKLKKPFYKKVWFWVILFLLYTLSTMGGEDEATPETANPAVATEQVVSKPAEAAESIESVESTKPVEAAAPAIATLTPDEQYQAILDEYTVLMQEAALRLTEEYNAEYPSNTGGLEGLAQLSNDKIGELAKISNDGVGEMANVYFKSGSGVYEEYEVWAGKLMDIYMTEATLITDAYMLSAQ
;
A
#
# COMPACT_ATOMS: atom_id res chain seq x y z
N MET A 1 -37.18 -22.93 24.57
CA MET A 1 -35.71 -22.85 24.35
C MET A 1 -35.24 -21.48 24.86
N ALA A 2 -34.77 -21.40 26.11
CA ALA A 2 -34.38 -20.13 26.73
C ALA A 2 -32.93 -19.77 26.37
N LYS A 3 -32.70 -18.57 25.86
CA LYS A 3 -31.36 -18.05 25.53
C LYS A 3 -30.68 -17.62 26.83
N LYS A 4 -29.57 -18.28 27.21
CA LYS A 4 -28.74 -17.86 28.34
C LYS A 4 -28.12 -16.50 28.00
N ARG A 5 -28.40 -15.48 28.81
CA ARG A 5 -27.74 -14.16 28.77
C ARG A 5 -26.59 -14.17 29.77
N LEU A 6 -25.42 -13.70 29.35
CA LEU A 6 -24.25 -13.51 30.21
C LEU A 6 -24.09 -12.01 30.47
N PHE A 7 -23.75 -11.66 31.71
CA PHE A 7 -23.54 -10.30 32.19
C PHE A 7 -22.10 -10.19 32.68
N ASP A 8 -21.47 -9.03 32.48
CA ASP A 8 -20.16 -8.73 33.06
C ASP A 8 -20.26 -8.41 34.57
N GLU A 9 -19.12 -8.21 35.22
CA GLU A 9 -19.02 -7.86 36.65
C GLU A 9 -19.72 -6.52 36.99
N GLN A 10 -20.05 -5.72 35.98
CA GLN A 10 -20.74 -4.44 36.10
C GLN A 10 -22.24 -4.54 35.77
N GLY A 11 -22.76 -5.74 35.50
CA GLY A 11 -24.18 -6.00 35.29
C GLY A 11 -24.70 -5.59 33.91
N ASN A 12 -23.84 -5.34 32.93
CA ASN A 12 -24.23 -4.99 31.58
C ASN A 12 -24.37 -6.22 30.67
N GLU A 13 -25.35 -6.19 29.76
CA GLU A 13 -25.58 -7.26 28.78
C GLU A 13 -24.49 -7.26 27.70
N VAL A 14 -23.62 -8.27 27.69
CA VAL A 14 -22.68 -8.47 26.57
C VAL A 14 -23.44 -8.99 25.34
N LYS A 15 -23.61 -8.12 24.34
CA LYS A 15 -24.31 -8.42 23.09
C LYS A 15 -23.43 -9.23 22.14
N TRP A 16 -23.70 -10.52 22.03
CA TRP A 16 -23.10 -11.47 21.07
C TRP A 16 -23.56 -11.25 19.62
N ALA A 17 -23.23 -10.13 18.98
CA ALA A 17 -23.44 -9.95 17.54
C ALA A 17 -22.31 -9.08 16.99
N LYS A 18 -21.33 -9.57 16.24
CA LYS A 18 -21.35 -10.62 15.21
C LYS A 18 -20.00 -11.32 15.20
N LEU A 19 -19.95 -12.57 15.67
CA LEU A 19 -18.78 -13.42 15.48
C LEU A 19 -18.61 -13.62 13.96
N LYS A 20 -17.55 -13.04 13.39
CA LYS A 20 -17.16 -13.14 11.98
C LYS A 20 -17.36 -14.56 11.49
N LYS A 21 -17.98 -14.73 10.32
CA LYS A 21 -17.85 -16.00 9.58
C LYS A 21 -16.35 -16.26 9.47
N PRO A 22 -15.89 -17.46 9.81
CA PRO A 22 -14.48 -17.70 9.80
C PRO A 22 -13.92 -17.55 8.38
N PHE A 23 -12.89 -16.72 8.25
CA PHE A 23 -12.18 -16.42 7.00
C PHE A 23 -11.54 -17.68 6.35
N TYR A 24 -11.44 -18.80 7.08
CA TYR A 24 -10.89 -20.08 6.61
C TYR A 24 -11.78 -20.87 5.62
N LYS A 25 -12.92 -20.32 5.18
CA LYS A 25 -13.80 -20.98 4.20
C LYS A 25 -13.43 -20.71 2.74
N LYS A 26 -12.53 -19.77 2.48
CA LYS A 26 -12.01 -19.51 1.13
C LYS A 26 -10.80 -20.42 0.92
N VAL A 27 -10.85 -21.27 -0.11
CA VAL A 27 -9.78 -22.24 -0.48
C VAL A 27 -8.40 -21.57 -0.55
N TRP A 28 -8.36 -20.29 -0.93
CA TRP A 28 -7.16 -19.46 -0.99
C TRP A 28 -6.43 -19.29 0.35
N PHE A 29 -7.14 -19.26 1.49
CA PHE A 29 -6.52 -19.15 2.84
C PHE A 29 -5.72 -20.41 3.21
N TRP A 30 -6.04 -21.57 2.60
CA TRP A 30 -5.27 -22.80 2.77
C TRP A 30 -4.03 -22.84 1.87
N VAL A 31 -4.08 -22.21 0.68
CA VAL A 31 -2.94 -22.19 -0.26
C VAL A 31 -1.76 -21.39 0.31
N ILE A 32 -2.02 -20.25 0.96
CA ILE A 32 -0.98 -19.41 1.58
C ILE A 32 -0.33 -20.12 2.78
N LEU A 33 -1.12 -20.82 3.59
CA LEU A 33 -0.61 -21.52 4.77
C LEU A 33 0.21 -22.76 4.40
N PHE A 34 -0.07 -23.41 3.26
CA PHE A 34 0.77 -24.49 2.71
C PHE A 34 2.06 -23.96 2.07
N LEU A 35 2.03 -22.80 1.40
CA LEU A 35 3.21 -22.17 0.80
C LEU A 35 4.28 -21.81 1.84
N LEU A 36 3.85 -21.33 3.02
CA LEU A 36 4.75 -21.02 4.14
C LEU A 36 5.30 -22.27 4.85
N TYR A 37 4.60 -23.42 4.78
CA TYR A 37 5.09 -24.66 5.39
C TYR A 37 6.13 -25.37 4.52
N THR A 38 6.13 -25.17 3.20
CA THR A 38 7.08 -25.83 2.28
C THR A 38 8.48 -25.23 2.27
N LEU A 39 8.69 -24.04 2.87
CA LEU A 39 10.02 -23.40 2.90
C LEU A 39 10.79 -23.63 4.21
N SER A 40 10.35 -24.56 5.07
CA SER A 40 11.02 -24.87 6.35
C SER A 40 12.02 -26.03 6.30
N THR A 41 12.48 -26.46 5.12
CA THR A 41 13.53 -27.50 5.02
C THR A 41 14.61 -27.15 4.00
N MET A 42 15.36 -26.07 4.21
CA MET A 42 16.78 -25.99 3.78
C MET A 42 17.46 -24.74 4.38
N GLY A 43 17.78 -24.79 5.69
CA GLY A 43 18.71 -23.84 6.30
C GLY A 43 20.12 -24.39 6.19
N GLY A 44 20.96 -23.75 5.37
CA GLY A 44 22.38 -24.04 5.19
C GLY A 44 23.20 -22.77 5.40
N GLU A 45 24.27 -22.93 6.18
CA GLU A 45 25.06 -21.94 6.90
C GLU A 45 26.25 -21.39 6.07
N ASP A 46 27.05 -20.53 6.74
CA ASP A 46 28.37 -19.96 6.39
C ASP A 46 28.38 -18.67 5.53
N GLU A 47 29.14 -17.61 5.81
CA GLU A 47 30.07 -17.27 6.90
C GLU A 47 30.49 -15.77 6.72
N ALA A 48 31.18 -15.22 7.72
CA ALA A 48 31.59 -13.83 7.94
C ALA A 48 32.55 -13.24 6.86
N THR A 49 32.66 -11.92 6.60
CA THR A 49 33.43 -10.82 7.27
C THR A 49 33.74 -9.73 6.20
N PRO A 50 34.30 -8.52 6.48
CA PRO A 50 34.33 -7.65 7.66
C PRO A 50 34.02 -6.14 7.37
N GLU A 51 33.91 -5.34 8.44
CA GLU A 51 33.98 -3.86 8.45
C GLU A 51 35.33 -3.32 7.89
N THR A 52 35.36 -2.07 7.40
CA THR A 52 36.16 -0.96 8.00
C THR A 52 36.27 0.30 7.09
N ALA A 53 35.91 1.44 7.68
CA ALA A 53 36.41 2.82 7.52
C ALA A 53 36.26 3.62 6.21
N ASN A 54 35.47 4.69 6.35
CA ASN A 54 35.63 6.00 5.70
C ASN A 54 36.86 6.74 6.31
N PRO A 55 37.46 7.75 5.65
CA PRO A 55 37.05 9.12 6.01
C PRO A 55 37.09 10.17 4.86
N ALA A 56 36.09 11.07 4.93
CA ALA A 56 36.08 12.53 4.75
C ALA A 56 37.10 13.24 3.82
N VAL A 57 36.61 14.26 3.09
CA VAL A 57 36.87 15.71 3.35
C VAL A 57 36.22 16.62 2.27
N ALA A 58 35.43 17.60 2.75
CA ALA A 58 35.23 19.02 2.36
C ALA A 58 35.12 19.45 0.87
N THR A 59 34.50 20.57 0.45
CA THR A 59 33.55 21.59 0.93
C THR A 59 33.50 22.58 -0.24
N GLU A 60 32.32 22.99 -0.73
CA GLU A 60 32.08 24.41 -1.06
C GLU A 60 30.59 24.67 -1.27
N GLN A 61 30.07 25.56 -0.41
CA GLN A 61 28.79 26.24 -0.53
C GLN A 61 28.99 27.48 -1.40
N VAL A 62 28.05 27.76 -2.32
CA VAL A 62 27.70 29.15 -2.66
C VAL A 62 26.18 29.29 -2.72
N VAL A 63 25.69 30.10 -1.81
CA VAL A 63 24.33 30.63 -1.65
C VAL A 63 24.01 31.65 -2.74
N SER A 64 22.78 31.65 -3.26
CA SER A 64 22.02 32.86 -3.63
C SER A 64 20.52 32.56 -3.76
N LYS A 65 19.72 33.35 -3.01
CA LYS A 65 18.26 33.41 -2.81
C LYS A 65 17.85 34.90 -3.05
N PRO A 66 16.58 35.39 -3.13
CA PRO A 66 15.24 34.90 -3.56
C PRO A 66 14.50 35.84 -4.58
N ALA A 67 13.35 35.39 -5.12
CA ALA A 67 12.09 36.14 -5.38
C ALA A 67 11.06 35.09 -5.90
N GLU A 68 9.92 34.72 -5.32
CA GLU A 68 8.75 35.36 -4.66
C GLU A 68 7.88 36.27 -5.57
N ALA A 69 6.82 35.65 -6.13
CA ALA A 69 5.42 36.11 -6.27
C ALA A 69 4.67 35.06 -7.13
N ALA A 70 3.72 34.26 -6.61
CA ALA A 70 2.27 34.52 -6.54
C ALA A 70 1.67 34.88 -7.93
N GLU A 71 0.66 34.25 -8.54
CA GLU A 71 -0.49 33.38 -8.23
C GLU A 71 -0.63 32.43 -9.46
N SER A 72 -1.42 31.37 -9.56
CA SER A 72 -2.84 31.24 -9.25
C SER A 72 -3.25 29.77 -9.41
N ILE A 73 -4.11 29.35 -8.50
CA ILE A 73 -4.75 28.04 -8.38
C ILE A 73 -5.98 28.04 -9.29
N GLU A 74 -5.97 27.22 -10.35
CA GLU A 74 -7.18 26.92 -11.11
C GLU A 74 -7.60 25.47 -10.85
N SER A 75 -8.53 25.40 -9.91
CA SER A 75 -9.39 24.27 -9.58
C SER A 75 -10.25 23.88 -10.78
N VAL A 76 -10.06 22.68 -11.31
CA VAL A 76 -11.09 21.99 -12.09
C VAL A 76 -11.56 20.76 -11.35
N GLU A 77 -12.51 21.06 -10.47
CA GLU A 77 -13.70 20.29 -10.16
C GLU A 77 -14.09 19.30 -11.27
N SER A 78 -13.99 18.01 -10.98
CA SER A 78 -14.85 17.00 -11.58
C SER A 78 -15.39 16.09 -10.49
N THR A 79 -16.70 16.12 -10.42
CA THR A 79 -17.57 15.78 -9.31
C THR A 79 -18.06 14.33 -9.37
N LYS A 80 -17.82 13.59 -8.26
CA LYS A 80 -18.74 12.63 -7.57
C LYS A 80 -19.11 11.31 -8.33
N PRO A 81 -19.28 10.15 -7.64
CA PRO A 81 -19.76 10.04 -6.26
C PRO A 81 -19.00 9.13 -5.30
N VAL A 82 -18.35 9.77 -4.32
CA VAL A 82 -18.12 9.24 -2.96
C VAL A 82 -19.05 9.98 -2.01
N GLU A 83 -20.32 9.59 -1.96
CA GLU A 83 -21.28 10.11 -0.97
C GLU A 83 -22.12 8.96 -0.43
N ALA A 84 -21.43 7.95 0.12
CA ALA A 84 -22.07 6.92 0.93
C ALA A 84 -21.14 6.25 1.95
N ALA A 85 -19.81 6.28 1.76
CA ALA A 85 -18.85 5.61 2.65
C ALA A 85 -18.29 6.49 3.78
N ALA A 86 -18.14 7.80 3.57
CA ALA A 86 -17.57 8.73 4.55
C ALA A 86 -18.22 8.70 5.97
N PRO A 87 -19.56 8.61 6.13
CA PRO A 87 -20.14 8.57 7.47
C PRO A 87 -19.98 7.21 8.17
N ALA A 88 -19.70 6.12 7.43
CA ALA A 88 -19.56 4.79 8.01
C ALA A 88 -18.16 4.58 8.63
N ILE A 89 -17.11 5.06 7.96
CA ILE A 89 -15.71 4.89 8.40
C ILE A 89 -15.42 5.73 9.67
N ALA A 90 -16.02 6.91 9.79
CA ALA A 90 -15.82 7.80 10.95
C ALA A 90 -16.32 7.24 12.29
N THR A 91 -17.09 6.14 12.29
CA THR A 91 -17.59 5.46 13.51
C THR A 91 -16.73 4.27 13.95
N LEU A 92 -15.73 3.90 13.16
CA LEU A 92 -14.84 2.77 13.40
C LEU A 92 -13.70 3.16 14.35
N THR A 93 -13.10 2.16 15.02
CA THR A 93 -11.84 2.38 15.74
C THR A 93 -10.72 2.72 14.76
N PRO A 94 -9.60 3.36 15.19
CA PRO A 94 -8.49 3.66 14.30
C PRO A 94 -7.96 2.43 13.55
N ASP A 95 -7.80 1.30 14.23
CA ASP A 95 -7.38 0.03 13.60
C ASP A 95 -8.36 -0.47 12.53
N GLU A 96 -9.66 -0.36 12.79
CA GLU A 96 -10.68 -0.73 11.81
C GLU A 96 -10.67 0.21 10.59
N GLN A 97 -10.36 1.50 10.79
CA GLN A 97 -10.19 2.45 9.70
C GLN A 97 -8.94 2.14 8.88
N TYR A 98 -7.80 1.88 9.52
CA TYR A 98 -6.57 1.49 8.83
C TYR A 98 -6.74 0.21 8.02
N GLN A 99 -7.38 -0.81 8.60
CA GLN A 99 -7.67 -2.06 7.90
C GLN A 99 -8.59 -1.83 6.70
N ALA A 100 -9.63 -1.00 6.85
CA ALA A 100 -10.53 -0.69 5.74
C ALA A 100 -9.81 0.01 4.59
N ILE A 101 -8.92 0.97 4.89
CA ILE A 101 -8.09 1.65 3.90
C ILE A 101 -7.12 0.65 3.24
N LEU A 102 -6.45 -0.19 4.02
CA LEU A 102 -5.57 -1.23 3.47
C LEU A 102 -6.32 -2.15 2.50
N ASP A 103 -7.49 -2.66 2.90
CA ASP A 103 -8.29 -3.57 2.08
C ASP A 103 -8.75 -2.90 0.77
N GLU A 104 -9.22 -1.66 0.84
CA GLU A 104 -9.68 -0.90 -0.31
C GLU A 104 -8.53 -0.65 -1.30
N TYR A 105 -7.42 -0.08 -0.82
CA TYR A 105 -6.29 0.26 -1.68
C TYR A 105 -5.52 -0.97 -2.17
N THR A 106 -5.59 -2.11 -1.46
CA THR A 106 -5.08 -3.40 -1.98
C THR A 106 -5.79 -3.76 -3.28
N VAL A 107 -7.13 -3.72 -3.29
CA VAL A 107 -7.93 -4.06 -4.48
C VAL A 107 -7.64 -3.08 -5.60
N LEU A 108 -7.61 -1.77 -5.30
CA LEU A 108 -7.31 -0.74 -6.30
C LEU A 108 -5.92 -0.94 -6.93
N MET A 109 -4.89 -1.25 -6.14
CA MET A 109 -3.54 -1.52 -6.66
C MET A 109 -3.49 -2.80 -7.49
N GLN A 110 -4.17 -3.87 -7.08
CA GLN A 110 -4.21 -5.13 -7.84
C GLN A 110 -4.88 -4.94 -9.21
N GLU A 111 -6.05 -4.30 -9.23
CA GLU A 111 -6.77 -4.02 -10.48
C GLU A 111 -5.96 -3.06 -11.37
N ALA A 112 -5.36 -2.03 -10.78
CA ALA A 112 -4.53 -1.09 -11.51
C ALA A 112 -3.26 -1.74 -12.06
N ALA A 113 -2.57 -2.58 -11.30
CA ALA A 113 -1.36 -3.26 -11.77
C ALA A 113 -1.65 -4.15 -12.97
N LEU A 114 -2.73 -4.94 -12.93
CA LEU A 114 -3.17 -5.74 -14.07
C LEU A 114 -3.49 -4.88 -15.29
N ARG A 115 -4.30 -3.82 -15.13
CA ARG A 115 -4.63 -2.89 -16.21
C ARG A 115 -3.38 -2.23 -16.80
N LEU A 116 -2.48 -1.74 -15.95
CA LEU A 116 -1.26 -1.04 -16.34
C LEU A 116 -0.28 -1.96 -17.06
N THR A 117 -0.18 -3.23 -16.64
CA THR A 117 0.57 -4.26 -17.36
C THR A 117 -0.05 -4.56 -18.73
N GLU A 118 -1.38 -4.62 -18.84
CA GLU A 118 -2.06 -4.78 -20.13
C GLU A 118 -1.80 -3.58 -21.06
N GLU A 119 -1.88 -2.35 -20.54
CA GLU A 119 -1.55 -1.13 -21.29
C GLU A 119 -0.10 -1.10 -21.73
N TYR A 120 0.84 -1.44 -20.84
CA TYR A 120 2.25 -1.62 -21.19
C TYR A 120 2.41 -2.58 -22.36
N ASN A 121 1.78 -3.76 -22.28
CA ASN A 121 1.83 -4.80 -23.30
C ASN A 121 1.23 -4.37 -24.65
N ALA A 122 0.23 -3.50 -24.63
CA ALA A 122 -0.37 -2.93 -25.83
C ALA A 122 0.52 -1.83 -26.47
N GLU A 123 1.23 -1.05 -25.65
CA GLU A 123 2.01 0.11 -26.09
C GLU A 123 3.44 -0.24 -26.52
N TYR A 124 4.13 -1.16 -25.82
CA TYR A 124 5.55 -1.45 -26.08
C TYR A 124 5.87 -1.89 -27.52
N PRO A 125 5.01 -2.62 -28.26
CA PRO A 125 5.33 -3.02 -29.65
C PRO A 125 5.51 -1.84 -30.60
N SER A 126 4.94 -0.67 -30.25
CA SER A 126 5.07 0.57 -31.02
C SER A 126 6.23 1.45 -30.55
N ASN A 127 6.99 1.01 -29.55
CA ASN A 127 8.11 1.78 -29.00
C ASN A 127 9.24 1.91 -30.04
N THR A 128 9.62 3.14 -30.36
CA THR A 128 10.78 3.46 -31.22
C THR A 128 12.01 3.92 -30.44
N GLY A 129 11.89 4.08 -29.11
CA GLY A 129 12.95 4.58 -28.23
C GLY A 129 13.96 3.52 -27.76
N GLY A 130 13.90 2.30 -28.30
CA GLY A 130 14.74 1.18 -27.85
C GLY A 130 14.56 0.87 -26.37
N LEU A 131 15.59 0.33 -25.72
CA LEU A 131 15.55 -0.04 -24.30
C LEU A 131 15.22 1.13 -23.37
N GLU A 132 15.71 2.33 -23.67
CA GLU A 132 15.42 3.53 -22.89
C GLU A 132 13.93 3.90 -22.97
N GLY A 133 13.32 3.83 -24.15
CA GLY A 133 11.88 4.02 -24.32
C GLY A 133 11.03 2.97 -23.61
N LEU A 134 11.47 1.71 -23.59
CA LEU A 134 10.80 0.64 -22.85
C LEU A 134 10.87 0.87 -21.32
N ALA A 135 12.02 1.32 -20.84
CA ALA A 135 12.21 1.64 -19.42
C ALA A 135 11.36 2.86 -19.02
N GLN A 136 11.30 3.89 -19.87
CA GLN A 136 10.45 5.04 -19.64
C GLN A 136 8.97 4.64 -19.59
N LEU A 137 8.50 3.85 -20.55
CA LEU A 137 7.14 3.34 -20.55
C LEU A 137 6.82 2.54 -19.27
N SER A 138 7.73 1.67 -18.82
CA SER A 138 7.57 0.93 -17.56
C SER A 138 7.49 1.84 -16.34
N ASN A 139 8.40 2.81 -16.25
CA ASN A 139 8.43 3.79 -15.15
C ASN A 139 7.18 4.66 -15.11
N ASP A 140 6.64 5.05 -16.26
CA ASP A 140 5.40 5.83 -16.34
C ASP A 140 4.22 5.02 -15.76
N LYS A 141 4.11 3.74 -16.12
CA LYS A 141 3.07 2.84 -15.56
C LYS A 141 3.26 2.58 -14.07
N ILE A 142 4.48 2.32 -13.61
CA ILE A 142 4.79 2.19 -12.17
C ILE A 142 4.44 3.49 -11.43
N GLY A 143 4.68 4.64 -12.05
CA GLY A 143 4.31 5.96 -11.51
C GLY A 143 2.80 6.13 -11.34
N GLU A 144 1.97 5.61 -12.23
CA GLU A 144 0.51 5.57 -12.05
C GLU A 144 0.09 4.68 -10.88
N LEU A 145 0.69 3.50 -10.74
CA LEU A 145 0.42 2.61 -9.60
C LEU A 145 0.86 3.25 -8.27
N ALA A 146 1.99 3.95 -8.26
CA ALA A 146 2.50 4.65 -7.08
C ALA A 146 1.56 5.75 -6.58
N LYS A 147 0.82 6.43 -7.48
CA LYS A 147 -0.19 7.42 -7.07
C LYS A 147 -1.27 6.79 -6.19
N ILE A 148 -1.76 5.60 -6.56
CA ILE A 148 -2.77 4.86 -5.77
C ILE A 148 -2.22 4.50 -4.38
N SER A 149 -0.97 4.01 -4.32
CA SER A 149 -0.31 3.73 -3.04
C SER A 149 -0.19 4.99 -2.17
N ASN A 150 0.27 6.10 -2.75
CA ASN A 150 0.44 7.37 -2.04
C ASN A 150 -0.90 7.94 -1.53
N ASP A 151 -1.97 7.82 -2.32
CA ASP A 151 -3.31 8.23 -1.90
C ASP A 151 -3.78 7.41 -0.69
N GLY A 152 -3.55 6.10 -0.69
CA GLY A 152 -3.87 5.23 0.45
C GLY A 152 -3.05 5.54 1.69
N VAL A 153 -1.76 5.81 1.55
CA VAL A 153 -0.91 6.30 2.66
C VAL A 153 -1.43 7.63 3.20
N GLY A 154 -1.90 8.53 2.32
CA GLY A 154 -2.53 9.79 2.69
C GLY A 154 -3.81 9.60 3.52
N GLU A 155 -4.67 8.65 3.13
CA GLU A 155 -5.86 8.31 3.92
C GLU A 155 -5.48 7.69 5.28
N MET A 156 -4.45 6.86 5.34
CA MET A 156 -3.93 6.37 6.63
C MET A 156 -3.39 7.51 7.50
N ALA A 157 -2.66 8.47 6.92
CA ALA A 157 -2.21 9.66 7.65
C ALA A 157 -3.39 10.48 8.18
N ASN A 158 -4.50 10.57 7.44
CA ASN A 158 -5.72 11.22 7.91
C ASN A 158 -6.32 10.54 9.16
N VAL A 159 -6.27 9.21 9.26
CA VAL A 159 -6.71 8.46 10.45
C VAL A 159 -5.84 8.82 11.67
N TYR A 160 -4.52 8.89 11.49
CA TYR A 160 -3.59 9.34 12.52
C TYR A 160 -3.95 10.75 13.04
N PHE A 161 -4.15 11.72 12.14
CA PHE A 161 -4.46 13.10 12.53
C PHE A 161 -5.84 13.26 13.17
N LYS A 162 -6.86 12.52 12.71
CA LYS A 162 -8.25 12.68 13.19
C LYS A 162 -8.54 11.94 14.49
N SER A 163 -7.91 10.79 14.71
CA SER A 163 -8.16 9.98 15.91
C SER A 163 -7.63 10.62 17.20
N GLY A 164 -6.66 11.53 17.11
CA GLY A 164 -6.11 12.27 18.26
C GLY A 164 -5.40 11.38 19.31
N SER A 165 -5.36 10.06 19.10
CA SER A 165 -4.81 9.04 19.99
C SER A 165 -3.90 8.04 19.29
N GLY A 166 -3.78 8.10 17.96
CA GLY A 166 -2.95 7.16 17.20
C GLY A 166 -1.48 7.34 17.52
N VAL A 167 -0.78 6.24 17.81
CA VAL A 167 0.66 6.25 17.98
C VAL A 167 1.28 6.33 16.58
N TYR A 168 2.26 7.21 16.37
CA TYR A 168 2.92 7.32 15.05
C TYR A 168 3.44 5.97 14.54
N GLU A 169 3.89 5.11 15.47
CA GLU A 169 4.30 3.72 15.19
C GLU A 169 3.18 2.88 14.55
N GLU A 170 1.92 3.04 14.96
CA GLU A 170 0.79 2.31 14.37
C GLU A 170 0.57 2.73 12.92
N TYR A 171 0.60 4.04 12.65
CA TYR A 171 0.52 4.57 11.29
C TYR A 171 1.63 4.01 10.41
N GLU A 172 2.89 4.05 10.87
CA GLU A 172 4.03 3.55 10.09
C GLU A 172 3.88 2.06 9.76
N VAL A 173 3.41 1.25 10.71
CA VAL A 173 3.15 -0.17 10.48
C VAL A 173 2.08 -0.37 9.40
N TRP A 174 0.99 0.39 9.43
CA TRP A 174 -0.09 0.27 8.43
C TRP A 174 0.32 0.79 7.06
N ALA A 175 0.97 1.94 6.99
CA ALA A 175 1.50 2.50 5.74
C ALA A 175 2.56 1.57 5.12
N GLY A 176 3.41 0.95 5.95
CA GLY A 176 4.38 -0.05 5.51
C GLY A 176 3.72 -1.24 4.81
N LYS A 177 2.63 -1.79 5.36
CA LYS A 177 1.88 -2.88 4.71
C LYS A 177 1.37 -2.48 3.33
N LEU A 178 0.87 -1.25 3.18
CA LEU A 178 0.38 -0.76 1.91
C LEU A 178 1.52 -0.62 0.89
N MET A 179 2.67 -0.12 1.33
CA MET A 179 3.89 -0.06 0.50
C MET A 179 4.38 -1.44 0.08
N ASP A 180 4.32 -2.45 0.96
CA ASP A 180 4.69 -3.83 0.61
C ASP A 180 3.80 -4.40 -0.51
N ILE A 181 2.50 -4.08 -0.47
CA ILE A 181 1.58 -4.46 -1.55
C ILE A 181 1.96 -3.73 -2.84
N TYR A 182 2.17 -2.41 -2.79
CA TYR A 182 2.63 -1.65 -3.96
C TYR A 182 3.90 -2.25 -4.58
N MET A 183 4.91 -2.55 -3.77
CA MET A 183 6.16 -3.16 -4.26
C MET A 183 5.91 -4.52 -4.92
N THR A 184 5.02 -5.33 -4.33
CA THR A 184 4.63 -6.63 -4.91
C THR A 184 3.93 -6.45 -6.25
N GLU A 185 2.92 -5.59 -6.33
CA GLU A 185 2.13 -5.42 -7.55
C GLU A 185 2.93 -4.73 -8.67
N ALA A 186 3.86 -3.82 -8.34
CA ALA A 186 4.75 -3.17 -9.30
C ALA A 186 5.70 -4.15 -10.03
N THR A 187 5.94 -5.34 -9.45
CA THR A 187 6.73 -6.38 -10.12
C THR A 187 6.07 -6.86 -11.41
N LEU A 188 4.74 -6.85 -11.52
CA LEU A 188 4.04 -7.29 -12.73
C LEU A 188 4.38 -6.42 -13.95
N ILE A 189 4.53 -5.11 -13.74
CA ILE A 189 4.92 -4.16 -14.77
C ILE A 189 6.42 -4.32 -15.09
N THR A 190 7.24 -4.48 -14.04
CA THR A 190 8.68 -4.69 -14.18
C THR A 190 8.99 -5.97 -14.96
N ASP A 191 8.28 -7.06 -14.68
CA ASP A 191 8.44 -8.34 -15.37
C ASP A 191 8.03 -8.24 -16.85
N ALA A 192 6.93 -7.53 -17.15
CA ALA A 192 6.52 -7.27 -18.53
C ALA A 192 7.60 -6.49 -19.30
N TYR A 193 8.21 -5.50 -18.65
CA TYR A 193 9.37 -4.79 -19.21
C TYR A 193 10.56 -5.74 -19.47
N MET A 194 10.96 -6.53 -18.48
CA MET A 194 12.07 -7.48 -18.60
C MET A 194 11.84 -8.54 -19.68
N LEU A 195 10.58 -8.90 -19.96
CA LEU A 195 10.22 -9.79 -21.06
C LEU A 195 10.31 -9.09 -22.44
N SER A 196 9.88 -7.83 -22.52
CA SER A 196 9.91 -7.05 -23.76
C SER A 196 11.31 -6.59 -24.18
N ALA A 197 12.24 -6.50 -23.23
CA ALA A 197 13.60 -6.00 -23.41
C ALA A 197 14.62 -7.08 -23.85
N GLN A 198 14.16 -8.27 -24.23
CA GLN A 198 14.99 -9.41 -24.64
C GLN A 198 15.36 -9.41 -26.12
#